data_AF-A0A1Z9G9V2-F1
#
_entry.id   AF-A0A1Z9G9V2-F1
#
_cell.length_a   1.000
_cell.length_b   1.000
_cell.length_c   1.000
_cell.angle_alpha   90.00
_cell.angle_beta   90.00
_cell.angle_gamma   90.00
#
_symmetry.space_group_name_H-M   'P 1'
#
loop_
_entity.id
_entity.type
_entity.pdbx_description
1 polymer ?
#
loop_
_entity_poly.entity_id
_entity_poly.type
_entity_poly.pdbx_seq_one_letter_code
_entity_poly.pdbx_strand_id
1 'polypeptide(L)'
;MHDFKESVPKEFVPLLSNVRIEKVKISLSPYIVKHAPVFNTEKIVDIYEKKDGVPVKYVCTTDLQASDLPVDIFYRDTPHPEFGNRYFGLYKNRYSEDAKIMITNADIVEKYEFGMIKDRDGMMWYSQSHHDCLFIDGGMIDGGRQYVRGTNISGIYKIVDGEFVKMSSDEDEETWPGQDSGIEDFSTNY
;
A
#
# COMPACT_ATOMS: atom_id res chain seq x y z
N MET A 1 23.50 -62.03 -13.55
CA MET A 1 23.84 -60.66 -14.00
C MET A 1 24.13 -59.84 -12.75
N HIS A 2 25.17 -59.03 -12.78
CA HIS A 2 25.82 -58.43 -11.61
C HIS A 2 24.92 -57.41 -10.89
N ASP A 3 24.73 -57.59 -9.58
CA ASP A 3 24.34 -56.52 -8.66
C ASP A 3 25.62 -55.80 -8.21
N PHE A 4 25.83 -54.59 -8.75
CA PHE A 4 26.89 -53.70 -8.32
C PHE A 4 26.44 -52.98 -7.04
N LYS A 5 27.16 -53.25 -5.94
CA LYS A 5 27.21 -52.39 -4.75
C LYS A 5 27.60 -50.98 -5.20
N GLU A 6 27.06 -49.94 -4.55
CA GLU A 6 27.92 -49.03 -3.78
C GLU A 6 27.14 -47.97 -2.98
N SER A 7 27.70 -47.75 -1.80
CA SER A 7 27.40 -46.78 -0.77
C SER A 7 27.16 -45.36 -1.27
N VAL A 8 26.01 -44.79 -0.90
CA VAL A 8 25.81 -43.34 -0.91
C VAL A 8 26.67 -42.72 0.20
N PRO A 9 27.58 -41.78 -0.10
CA PRO A 9 28.40 -41.11 0.92
C PRO A 9 27.52 -40.33 1.90
N LYS A 10 27.76 -40.48 3.21
CA LYS A 10 27.05 -39.78 4.31
C LYS A 10 27.36 -38.27 4.42
N GLU A 11 27.90 -37.65 3.38
CA GLU A 11 28.28 -36.22 3.39
C GLU A 11 27.41 -35.33 2.48
N PHE A 12 26.38 -35.88 1.85
CA PHE A 12 25.40 -35.11 1.08
C PHE A 12 24.00 -35.17 1.71
N VAL A 13 23.92 -34.76 2.98
CA VAL A 13 22.69 -34.18 3.53
C VAL A 13 22.88 -32.66 3.51
N PRO A 14 22.69 -31.97 2.36
CA PRO A 14 22.84 -30.53 2.36
C PRO A 14 21.59 -29.92 3.01
N LEU A 15 21.77 -29.34 4.19
CA LEU A 15 21.33 -27.97 4.49
C LEU A 15 19.87 -27.56 4.22
N LEU A 16 18.91 -28.48 4.20
CA LEU A 16 17.49 -28.14 4.05
C LEU A 16 16.81 -27.68 5.36
N SER A 17 17.52 -27.59 6.48
CA SER A 17 16.91 -27.21 7.77
C SER A 17 16.95 -25.71 8.09
N ASN A 18 17.61 -24.86 7.28
CA ASN A 18 17.79 -23.44 7.63
C ASN A 18 17.43 -22.47 6.49
N VAL A 19 16.46 -22.79 5.63
CA VAL A 19 15.84 -21.76 4.79
C VAL A 19 14.89 -20.96 5.67
N ARG A 20 15.37 -19.86 6.24
CA ARG A 20 14.48 -18.78 6.68
C ARG A 20 13.76 -18.28 5.42
N ILE A 21 12.46 -18.55 5.33
CA ILE A 21 11.60 -17.83 4.39
C ILE A 21 11.56 -16.39 4.90
N GLU A 22 12.46 -15.55 4.40
CA GLU A 22 12.27 -14.11 4.54
C GLU A 22 10.95 -13.78 3.84
N LYS A 23 10.02 -13.13 4.56
CA LYS A 23 8.77 -12.62 3.98
C LYS A 23 9.15 -11.70 2.82
N VAL A 24 9.02 -12.18 1.59
CA VAL A 24 9.32 -11.39 0.39
C VAL A 24 8.28 -10.28 0.30
N LYS A 25 8.71 -9.01 0.46
CA LYS A 25 7.90 -7.83 0.19
C LYS A 25 7.53 -7.85 -1.30
N ILE A 26 6.29 -8.20 -1.64
CA ILE A 26 5.81 -8.15 -3.02
C ILE A 26 5.35 -6.71 -3.29
N SER A 27 6.24 -5.88 -3.84
CA SER A 27 5.87 -4.55 -4.33
C SER A 27 5.29 -4.62 -5.74
N LEU A 28 4.32 -3.76 -6.02
CA LEU A 28 3.79 -3.55 -7.36
C LEU A 28 4.79 -2.73 -8.17
N SER A 29 4.98 -3.12 -9.43
CA SER A 29 5.68 -2.27 -10.39
C SER A 29 4.95 -0.92 -10.52
N PRO A 30 5.65 0.23 -10.45
CA PRO A 30 5.00 1.53 -10.59
C PRO A 30 4.33 1.72 -11.96
N TYR A 31 4.79 0.99 -12.98
CA TYR A 31 4.27 1.11 -14.35
C TYR A 31 2.89 0.48 -14.56
N ILE A 32 2.46 -0.40 -13.65
CA ILE A 32 1.15 -1.06 -13.76
C ILE A 32 0.06 -0.33 -13.00
N VAL A 33 0.38 0.64 -12.13
CA VAL A 33 -0.61 1.41 -11.40
C VAL A 33 -1.02 2.64 -12.21
N LYS A 34 -2.32 2.80 -12.44
CA LYS A 34 -2.88 3.97 -13.11
C LYS A 34 -3.24 5.01 -12.07
N HIS A 35 -2.75 6.21 -12.30
CA HIS A 35 -2.96 7.37 -11.46
C HIS A 35 -3.73 8.44 -12.22
N ALA A 36 -4.46 9.28 -11.50
CA ALA A 36 -5.08 10.50 -12.01
C ALA A 36 -4.52 11.72 -11.27
N PRO A 37 -3.25 12.10 -11.52
CA PRO A 37 -2.62 13.19 -10.81
C PRO A 37 -3.26 14.54 -11.10
N VAL A 38 -3.25 15.41 -10.10
CA VAL A 38 -3.77 16.78 -10.18
C VAL A 38 -2.83 17.68 -10.98
N PHE A 39 -1.52 17.44 -10.87
CA PHE A 39 -0.47 18.22 -11.50
C PHE A 39 0.38 17.39 -12.49
N ASN A 40 1.23 18.08 -13.24
CA ASN A 40 2.29 17.41 -14.00
C ASN A 40 3.36 16.92 -13.02
N THR A 41 3.33 15.62 -12.71
CA THR A 41 4.19 14.99 -11.71
C THR A 41 5.67 15.04 -12.07
N GLU A 42 6.03 14.86 -13.35
CA GLU A 42 7.40 14.94 -13.84
C GLU A 42 8.00 16.33 -13.57
N LYS A 43 7.23 17.39 -13.83
CA LYS A 43 7.67 18.76 -13.57
C LYS A 43 7.85 19.03 -12.08
N ILE A 44 6.98 18.49 -11.24
CA ILE A 44 7.11 18.63 -9.78
C ILE A 44 8.35 17.90 -9.27
N VAL A 45 8.56 16.65 -9.71
CA VAL A 45 9.76 15.88 -9.37
C VAL A 45 11.01 16.68 -9.71
N ASP A 46 11.15 17.17 -10.95
CA ASP A 46 12.31 17.96 -11.38
C ASP A 46 12.54 19.21 -10.51
N ILE A 47 11.47 19.92 -10.12
CA ILE A 47 11.57 21.10 -9.25
C ILE A 47 12.11 20.72 -7.87
N TYR A 48 11.54 19.69 -7.23
CA TYR A 48 11.92 19.33 -5.86
C TYR A 48 13.24 18.56 -5.78
N GLU A 49 13.60 17.79 -6.81
CA GLU A 49 14.94 17.19 -6.89
C GLU A 49 16.03 18.27 -6.95
N LYS A 50 15.84 19.29 -7.79
CA LYS A 50 16.77 20.43 -7.89
C LYS A 50 16.83 21.26 -6.61
N LYS A 51 15.67 21.46 -5.98
CA LYS A 51 15.56 22.28 -4.76
C LYS A 51 16.16 21.58 -3.55
N ASP A 52 15.85 20.30 -3.36
CA ASP A 52 16.18 19.57 -2.14
C ASP A 52 17.48 18.76 -2.29
N GLY A 53 18.01 18.61 -3.52
CA GLY A 53 19.27 17.93 -3.80
C GLY A 53 19.22 16.41 -3.59
N VAL A 54 18.02 15.83 -3.53
CA VAL A 54 17.77 14.40 -3.33
C VAL A 54 16.76 13.89 -4.36
N PRO A 55 16.82 12.59 -4.75
CA PRO A 55 15.83 12.01 -5.64
C PRO A 55 14.41 12.10 -5.08
N VAL A 56 13.44 12.40 -5.94
CA VAL A 56 12.02 12.50 -5.59
C VAL A 56 11.21 11.60 -6.50
N LYS A 57 10.30 10.84 -5.91
CA LYS A 57 9.42 9.92 -6.62
C LYS A 57 7.97 10.31 -6.43
N TYR A 58 7.20 10.37 -7.51
CA TYR A 58 5.74 10.42 -7.40
C TYR A 58 5.18 9.05 -6.98
N VAL A 59 4.30 9.03 -5.98
CA VAL A 59 3.78 7.80 -5.37
C VAL A 59 2.34 7.54 -5.78
N CYS A 60 1.44 8.46 -5.46
CA CYS A 60 0.02 8.34 -5.74
C CYS A 60 -0.69 9.68 -5.57
N THR A 61 -1.92 9.76 -6.04
CA THR A 61 -2.87 10.82 -5.71
C THR A 61 -3.92 10.26 -4.78
N THR A 62 -4.08 10.83 -3.60
CA THR A 62 -5.19 10.47 -2.70
C THR A 62 -5.54 11.60 -1.74
N ASP A 63 -6.73 11.55 -1.15
CA ASP A 63 -7.10 12.39 -0.01
C ASP A 63 -6.18 12.12 1.20
N LEU A 64 -5.80 13.18 1.92
CA LEU A 64 -5.08 13.06 3.21
C LEU A 64 -6.05 13.13 4.39
N GLN A 65 -6.12 14.24 5.13
CA GLN A 65 -7.07 14.37 6.25
C GLN A 65 -8.43 14.87 5.76
N ALA A 66 -8.45 15.81 4.82
CA ALA A 66 -9.66 16.33 4.21
C ALA A 66 -10.20 15.36 3.15
N SER A 67 -11.53 15.19 3.12
CA SER A 67 -12.23 14.47 2.06
C SER A 67 -12.35 15.34 0.81
N ASP A 68 -12.33 14.71 -0.37
CA ASP A 68 -12.61 15.33 -1.67
C ASP A 68 -11.62 16.46 -1.99
N LEU A 69 -10.37 16.22 -1.62
CA LEU A 69 -9.22 17.09 -1.83
C LEU A 69 -8.03 16.20 -2.22
N PRO A 70 -8.02 15.66 -3.45
CA PRO A 70 -6.94 14.80 -3.91
C PRO A 70 -5.61 15.54 -3.84
N VAL A 71 -4.62 14.88 -3.23
CA VAL A 71 -3.26 15.39 -3.03
C VAL A 71 -2.31 14.50 -3.81
N ASP A 72 -1.47 15.09 -4.67
CA ASP A 72 -0.38 14.37 -5.33
C ASP A 72 0.76 14.18 -4.33
N ILE A 73 1.08 12.93 -4.01
CA ILE A 73 2.04 12.56 -2.97
C ILE A 73 3.36 12.14 -3.59
N PHE A 74 4.43 12.67 -3.03
CA PHE A 74 5.81 12.44 -3.44
C PHE A 74 6.62 11.90 -2.27
N TYR A 75 7.61 11.07 -2.57
CA TYR A 75 8.51 10.43 -1.61
C TYR A 75 9.96 10.79 -1.88
N ARG A 76 10.73 10.89 -0.79
CA ARG A 76 12.19 10.95 -0.79
C ARG A 76 12.75 10.03 0.29
N ASP A 77 13.86 9.37 -0.01
CA ASP A 77 14.51 8.45 0.93
C ASP A 77 15.34 9.16 1.99
N THR A 78 15.67 10.44 1.79
CA THR A 78 16.27 11.27 2.85
C THR A 78 15.17 12.14 3.45
N PRO A 79 14.89 12.06 4.77
CA PRO A 79 13.95 12.96 5.43
C PRO A 79 14.24 14.44 5.17
N HIS A 80 13.22 15.30 5.16
CA HIS A 80 13.45 16.75 5.06
C HIS A 80 14.37 17.22 6.18
N PRO A 81 15.41 18.03 5.90
CA PRO A 81 16.32 18.50 6.94
C PRO A 81 15.63 19.32 8.04
N GLU A 82 14.55 20.04 7.72
CA GLU A 82 13.82 20.89 8.68
C GLU A 82 12.60 20.19 9.32
N PHE A 83 11.88 19.38 8.55
CA PHE A 83 10.56 18.87 8.94
C PHE A 83 10.56 17.37 9.27
N GLY A 84 11.64 16.64 8.89
CA GLY A 84 11.77 15.21 9.14
C GLY A 84 10.85 14.30 8.31
N ASN A 85 9.96 14.85 7.48
CA ASN A 85 9.04 14.06 6.68
C ASN A 85 9.71 13.50 5.41
N ARG A 86 9.33 12.28 5.06
CA ARG A 86 9.77 11.58 3.84
C ARG A 86 8.75 11.75 2.71
N TYR A 87 7.48 11.92 3.07
CA TYR A 87 6.40 12.17 2.13
C TYR A 87 5.91 13.59 2.22
N PHE A 88 5.72 14.22 1.06
CA PHE A 88 5.07 15.52 0.95
C PHE A 88 4.00 15.48 -0.13
N GLY A 89 2.96 16.26 0.06
CA GLY A 89 1.82 16.32 -0.84
C GLY A 89 1.65 17.71 -1.45
N LEU A 90 1.21 17.78 -2.69
CA LEU A 90 0.76 19.01 -3.34
C LEU A 90 -0.72 18.95 -3.67
N TYR A 91 -1.44 20.03 -3.37
CA TYR A 91 -2.86 20.15 -3.71
C TYR A 91 -3.21 21.59 -4.08
N LYS A 92 -4.36 21.75 -4.74
CA LYS A 92 -4.91 23.05 -5.11
C LYS A 92 -5.90 23.51 -4.04
N ASN A 93 -5.64 24.66 -3.40
CA ASN A 93 -6.59 25.22 -2.43
C ASN A 93 -7.76 25.91 -3.15
N ARG A 94 -8.88 25.20 -3.27
CA ARG A 94 -10.12 25.70 -3.90
C ARG A 94 -10.75 26.92 -3.21
N TYR A 95 -10.35 27.22 -1.97
CA TYR A 95 -10.90 28.34 -1.19
C TYR A 95 -10.03 29.60 -1.28
N SER A 96 -8.90 29.54 -1.98
CA SER A 96 -8.09 30.74 -2.24
C SER A 96 -8.52 31.40 -3.54
N GLU A 97 -8.51 32.74 -3.59
CA GLU A 97 -8.98 33.54 -4.73
C GLU A 97 -8.31 33.13 -6.06
N ASP A 98 -7.02 32.78 -6.02
CA ASP A 98 -6.24 32.35 -7.21
C ASP A 98 -6.03 30.83 -7.29
N ALA A 99 -6.71 30.07 -6.43
CA ALA A 99 -6.54 28.64 -6.30
C ALA A 99 -5.06 28.19 -6.21
N LYS A 100 -4.38 28.73 -5.19
CA LYS A 100 -2.96 28.55 -4.88
C LYS A 100 -2.61 27.07 -4.69
N ILE A 101 -1.41 26.71 -5.15
CA ILE A 101 -0.80 25.41 -4.90
C ILE A 101 -0.24 25.43 -3.48
N MET A 102 -0.58 24.40 -2.70
CA MET A 102 -0.16 24.24 -1.32
C MET A 102 0.72 22.99 -1.20
N ILE A 103 1.67 23.01 -0.27
CA ILE A 103 2.46 21.86 0.15
C ILE A 103 2.07 21.42 1.56
N THR A 104 2.01 20.12 1.80
CA THR A 104 1.69 19.54 3.12
C THR A 104 2.56 18.34 3.43
N ASN A 105 2.72 18.01 4.72
CA ASN A 105 3.23 16.70 5.13
C ASN A 105 2.24 15.61 4.69
N ALA A 106 2.75 14.51 4.15
CA ALA A 106 1.98 13.36 3.67
C ALA A 106 2.43 12.02 4.28
N ASP A 107 3.25 11.99 5.33
CA ASP A 107 3.75 10.73 5.94
C ASP A 107 2.62 9.81 6.42
N ILE A 108 1.44 10.39 6.73
CA ILE A 108 0.24 9.62 7.10
C ILE A 108 -0.20 8.62 6.02
N VAL A 109 0.23 8.80 4.76
CA VAL A 109 -0.12 7.93 3.64
C VAL A 109 0.31 6.47 3.86
N GLU A 110 1.38 6.22 4.63
CA GLU A 110 1.83 4.85 4.93
C GLU A 110 0.82 4.07 5.80
N LYS A 111 -0.11 4.78 6.46
CA LYS A 111 -1.16 4.17 7.27
C LYS A 111 -2.42 3.85 6.47
N TYR A 112 -2.46 4.17 5.18
CA TYR A 112 -3.65 4.01 4.36
C TYR A 112 -3.62 2.69 3.59
N GLU A 113 -4.82 2.16 3.40
CA GLU A 113 -5.08 0.99 2.58
C GLU A 113 -5.69 1.42 1.25
N PHE A 114 -5.29 0.71 0.20
CA PHE A 114 -5.72 0.96 -1.17
C PHE A 114 -6.28 -0.34 -1.74
N GLY A 115 -7.61 -0.39 -1.83
CA GLY A 115 -8.27 -1.40 -2.65
C GLY A 115 -8.02 -1.12 -4.12
N MET A 116 -7.59 -2.14 -4.86
CA MET A 116 -7.33 -1.99 -6.29
C MET A 116 -8.13 -2.98 -7.14
N ILE A 117 -8.60 -2.53 -8.30
CA ILE A 117 -9.20 -3.35 -9.35
C ILE A 117 -8.26 -3.42 -10.56
N LYS A 118 -8.47 -4.41 -11.44
CA LYS A 118 -7.69 -4.59 -12.67
C LYS A 118 -8.53 -4.32 -13.90
N ASP A 119 -7.93 -3.69 -14.89
CA ASP A 119 -8.47 -3.68 -16.25
C ASP A 119 -8.05 -4.94 -17.03
N ARG A 120 -8.54 -5.06 -18.26
CA ARG A 120 -8.28 -6.17 -19.18
C ARG A 120 -6.80 -6.34 -19.56
N ASP A 121 -6.03 -5.25 -19.49
CA ASP A 121 -4.60 -5.23 -19.81
C ASP A 121 -3.74 -5.51 -18.56
N GLY A 122 -4.38 -5.73 -17.41
CA GLY A 122 -3.74 -6.02 -16.13
C GLY A 122 -3.26 -4.79 -15.37
N MET A 123 -3.64 -3.58 -15.80
CA MET A 123 -3.32 -2.35 -15.07
C MET A 123 -4.20 -2.24 -13.82
N MET A 124 -3.61 -1.74 -12.75
CA MET A 124 -4.24 -1.58 -11.44
C MET A 124 -4.81 -0.16 -11.31
N TRP A 125 -6.03 -0.08 -10.81
CA TRP A 125 -6.73 1.18 -10.56
C TRP A 125 -7.22 1.23 -9.11
N TYR A 126 -7.20 2.41 -8.51
CA TYR A 126 -7.65 2.63 -7.15
C TYR A 126 -8.48 3.92 -7.10
N SER A 127 -9.38 4.01 -6.13
CA SER A 127 -10.18 5.21 -5.86
C SER A 127 -9.28 6.25 -5.17
N GLN A 128 -9.20 7.47 -5.69
CA GLN A 128 -8.32 8.51 -5.12
C GLN A 128 -8.94 9.27 -3.95
N SER A 129 -10.28 9.38 -3.90
CA SER A 129 -11.00 10.13 -2.87
C SER A 129 -12.26 9.40 -2.42
N HIS A 130 -12.87 9.86 -1.33
CA HIS A 130 -14.10 9.27 -0.79
C HIS A 130 -15.24 9.18 -1.82
N HIS A 131 -15.36 10.17 -2.71
CA HIS A 131 -16.34 10.20 -3.79
C HIS A 131 -15.72 10.00 -5.18
N ASP A 132 -14.81 9.03 -5.31
CA ASP A 132 -14.22 8.62 -6.59
C ASP A 132 -14.58 7.17 -6.92
N CYS A 133 -15.76 6.98 -7.51
CA CYS A 133 -16.28 5.67 -7.87
C CYS A 133 -15.91 5.33 -9.32
N LEU A 134 -14.99 4.37 -9.48
CA LEU A 134 -14.50 3.91 -10.77
C LEU A 134 -15.21 2.61 -11.17
N PHE A 135 -15.57 2.49 -12.45
CA PHE A 135 -16.11 1.28 -13.06
C PHE A 135 -15.22 0.89 -14.24
N ILE A 136 -14.49 -0.22 -14.12
CA ILE A 136 -13.47 -0.61 -15.09
C ILE A 136 -13.56 -2.10 -15.33
N ASP A 137 -13.81 -2.48 -16.59
CA ASP A 137 -13.86 -3.87 -17.07
C ASP A 137 -14.65 -4.84 -16.16
N GLY A 138 -15.80 -4.36 -15.66
CA GLY A 138 -16.70 -5.13 -14.80
C GLY A 138 -16.34 -5.11 -13.31
N GLY A 139 -15.20 -4.53 -12.94
CA GLY A 139 -14.86 -4.16 -11.56
C GLY A 139 -15.38 -2.78 -11.18
N MET A 140 -15.53 -2.57 -9.88
CA MET A 140 -15.93 -1.29 -9.28
C MET A 140 -15.07 -1.03 -8.05
N ILE A 141 -14.59 0.20 -7.86
CA ILE A 141 -13.85 0.62 -6.65
C ILE A 141 -14.25 2.04 -6.24
N ASP A 142 -14.45 2.26 -4.94
CA ASP A 142 -14.87 3.53 -4.34
C ASP A 142 -14.38 3.63 -2.88
N GLY A 143 -14.38 4.85 -2.33
CA GLY A 143 -14.11 5.15 -0.92
C GLY A 143 -12.72 5.70 -0.61
N GLY A 144 -11.82 5.70 -1.60
CA GLY A 144 -10.44 6.13 -1.44
C GLY A 144 -9.77 5.57 -0.18
N ARG A 145 -9.14 6.45 0.60
CA ARG A 145 -8.53 6.09 1.89
C ARG A 145 -9.52 5.84 3.04
N GLN A 146 -10.79 6.21 2.91
CA GLN A 146 -11.74 6.13 4.04
C GLN A 146 -12.20 4.69 4.27
N TYR A 147 -12.46 3.99 3.17
CA TYR A 147 -12.85 2.59 3.17
C TYR A 147 -12.60 2.00 1.79
N VAL A 148 -12.45 0.68 1.74
CA VAL A 148 -12.41 -0.05 0.48
C VAL A 148 -13.79 -0.63 0.20
N ARG A 149 -14.46 -0.14 -0.85
CA ARG A 149 -15.73 -0.69 -1.31
C ARG A 149 -15.65 -1.00 -2.80
N GLY A 150 -16.00 -2.22 -3.18
CA GLY A 150 -15.92 -2.59 -4.59
C GLY A 150 -16.31 -4.01 -4.95
N THR A 151 -16.24 -4.28 -6.25
CA THR A 151 -16.39 -5.61 -6.86
C THR A 151 -15.15 -5.92 -7.68
N ASN A 152 -14.81 -7.22 -7.79
CA ASN A 152 -13.59 -7.68 -8.47
C ASN A 152 -12.30 -7.03 -7.96
N ILE A 153 -12.23 -6.80 -6.64
CA ILE A 153 -11.04 -6.28 -5.97
C ILE A 153 -9.91 -7.30 -6.12
N SER A 154 -8.79 -6.87 -6.70
CA SER A 154 -7.62 -7.68 -7.01
C SER A 154 -6.63 -7.78 -5.84
N GLY A 155 -6.76 -6.90 -4.85
CA GLY A 155 -5.99 -6.92 -3.61
C GLY A 155 -6.12 -5.62 -2.84
N ILE A 156 -5.67 -5.67 -1.59
CA ILE A 156 -5.45 -4.51 -0.72
C ILE A 156 -3.95 -4.24 -0.66
N TYR A 157 -3.58 -2.97 -0.76
CA TYR A 157 -2.20 -2.53 -0.81
C TYR A 157 -1.96 -1.40 0.20
N LYS A 158 -0.75 -1.31 0.71
CA LYS A 158 -0.26 -0.18 1.51
C LYS A 158 0.95 0.47 0.84
N ILE A 159 1.25 1.70 1.22
CA ILE A 159 2.48 2.37 0.77
C ILE A 159 3.58 2.13 1.79
N VAL A 160 4.76 1.69 1.33
CA VAL A 160 5.95 1.51 2.16
C VAL A 160 7.16 1.96 1.36
N ASP A 161 7.88 2.97 1.86
CA ASP A 161 9.06 3.56 1.19
C ASP A 161 8.75 4.04 -0.24
N GLY A 162 7.58 4.65 -0.46
CA GLY A 162 7.16 5.17 -1.75
C GLY A 162 6.72 4.09 -2.76
N GLU A 163 6.42 2.87 -2.31
CA GLU A 163 5.95 1.77 -3.15
C GLU A 163 4.67 1.15 -2.64
N PHE A 164 3.77 0.78 -3.56
CA PHE A 164 2.62 -0.06 -3.23
C PHE A 164 3.08 -1.49 -2.94
N VAL A 165 2.70 -2.00 -1.78
CA VAL A 165 3.01 -3.35 -1.31
C VAL A 165 1.71 -4.07 -1.02
N LYS A 166 1.56 -5.28 -1.57
CA LYS A 166 0.37 -6.09 -1.33
C LYS A 166 0.32 -6.51 0.14
N MET A 167 -0.82 -6.33 0.79
CA MET A 167 -1.05 -6.87 2.13
C MET A 167 -1.28 -8.38 2.04
N SER A 168 -0.59 -9.14 2.88
CA SER A 168 -0.87 -10.56 3.08
C SER A 168 -2.09 -10.72 3.99
N SER A 169 -2.93 -11.72 3.71
CA SER A 169 -4.08 -12.08 4.54
C SER A 169 -3.75 -12.50 5.98
N ASP A 170 -2.47 -12.67 6.29
CA ASP A 170 -1.99 -13.25 7.55
C ASP A 170 -1.73 -12.20 8.65
N GLU A 171 -2.03 -10.91 8.40
CA GLU A 171 -1.86 -9.84 9.40
C GLU A 171 -3.08 -9.67 10.34
N ASP A 172 -4.17 -10.44 10.16
CA ASP A 172 -5.42 -10.32 10.95
C ASP A 172 -5.71 -11.48 11.93
N GLU A 173 -4.77 -12.41 12.16
CA GLU A 173 -4.86 -13.32 13.32
C GLU A 173 -4.33 -12.62 14.59
N GLU A 174 -4.94 -11.50 14.97
CA GLU A 174 -4.88 -11.08 16.37
C GLU A 174 -5.77 -12.06 17.14
N THR A 175 -5.12 -13.09 17.69
CA THR A 175 -5.69 -14.07 18.61
C THR A 175 -6.58 -13.37 19.62
N TRP A 176 -7.90 -13.47 19.45
CA TRP A 176 -8.86 -13.07 20.47
C TRP A 176 -8.53 -13.84 21.76
N PRO A 177 -8.05 -13.17 22.81
CA PRO A 177 -7.77 -13.86 24.07
C PRO A 177 -9.12 -14.16 24.70
N GLY A 178 -9.62 -15.37 24.43
CA GLY A 178 -10.74 -16.04 25.10
C GLY A 178 -11.87 -15.12 25.58
N GLN A 179 -13.01 -15.15 24.89
CA GLN A 179 -14.27 -15.09 25.64
C GLN A 179 -14.29 -16.32 26.55
N ASP A 180 -13.87 -16.13 27.80
CA ASP A 180 -14.31 -16.94 28.92
C ASP A 180 -15.84 -16.81 28.96
N SER A 181 -16.50 -17.69 28.21
CA SER A 181 -17.92 -17.95 28.38
C SER A 181 -18.04 -18.76 29.66
N GLY A 182 -17.89 -18.07 30.79
CA GLY A 182 -18.31 -18.52 32.10
C GLY A 182 -19.79 -18.85 32.04
N ILE A 183 -20.10 -20.07 31.58
CA ILE A 183 -21.40 -20.67 31.75
C ILE A 183 -21.42 -21.16 33.20
N GLU A 184 -21.89 -20.29 34.09
CA GLU A 184 -22.26 -20.73 35.43
C GLU A 184 -23.50 -21.62 35.28
N ASP A 185 -23.29 -22.93 35.42
CA ASP A 185 -24.36 -23.91 35.55
C ASP A 185 -25.14 -23.64 36.84
N PHE A 186 -26.31 -23.01 36.72
CA PHE A 186 -27.24 -22.77 37.83
C PHE A 186 -28.23 -23.92 38.06
N SER A 187 -27.95 -25.16 37.61
CA SER A 187 -28.90 -26.28 37.70
C SER A 187 -28.71 -27.27 38.85
N THR A 188 -28.19 -26.83 40.00
CA THR A 188 -28.37 -27.57 41.26
C THR A 188 -29.09 -26.74 42.31
N ASN A 189 -30.42 -26.80 42.27
CA ASN A 189 -31.30 -26.87 43.44
C ASN A 189 -32.73 -27.06 42.94
N TYR A 190 -33.20 -28.31 42.90
CA TYR A 190 -34.46 -28.82 43.48
C TYR A 190 -34.60 -30.31 43.19
#